data_AF-K5XLP1-F1
#
_entry.id   AF-K5XLP1-F1
#
_cell.length_a   1.000
_cell.length_b   1.000
_cell.length_c   1.000
_cell.angle_alpha   90.00
_cell.angle_beta   90.00
_cell.angle_gamma   90.00
#
_symmetry.space_group_name_H-M   'P 1'
#
loop_
_entity.id
_entity.type
_entity.pdbx_description
1 polymer ?
#
loop_
_entity_poly.entity_id
_entity_poly.type
_entity_poly.pdbx_seq_one_letter_code
_entity_poly.pdbx_strand_id
1 'polypeptide(L)'
;MSEFKLVDPKGWTYDLHSVYSAYLGYFQVHNIPWFERTWGHLFTSFEEFLAFSWPVITVTDAHTGRAHIVTRLNSIGAFLKMIKTRFGETLPQAPNILQVTPFESSTRHLRNISDYASYKKLYSTLPAAVFAAQRTRVRTGDARTIKGLWANRDKSYLVLSFVWSERNEKSCLEFGYAAVRCGHMEASGHWPPTPDSNYRKGHYIVEEYVDKVFNKHPPNHPWQYAFGESQLTPKNKLPQIVQAVISSLKSPESETNSNDIVLVGIGMHALLGRLEEMKIKIPHNVLMIDIANFEKSLYTNGERGVMIDPKTEKPRSQGSTLSLDSLLRSFQQPSNRPQQQQRPNLKSNPKSNNSSSSGSSPLSSPHAPLQTSNGINNTNPSSHLPFPLQPVVIPQCALANAGNEAFMTLFALQMLLDPVSTRPPTKKAKMPVPLSLANLNAMNGGIPMMGAMVSSGMPGMPQMSMSMYHRMGPPNPMPMSGIPGMPPIVGVNGLMGPMPSSMNTTGSNNSGRERRQSSFSPYDLSGEFGEMQLSVKRARSSAPVLPGGEGFDSPSSGQDRGGDEYPAVGKNQTVSTARPSFLSVEQQRLRRHSDYALR
;
A
#
# COMPACT_ATOMS: atom_id res chain seq x y z
N MET A 1 -27.33 -12.52 23.93
CA MET A 1 -25.88 -12.57 23.66
C MET A 1 -25.70 -13.29 22.34
N SER A 2 -25.14 -12.67 21.31
CA SER A 2 -24.86 -13.33 20.03
C SER A 2 -23.78 -14.39 20.24
N GLU A 3 -24.05 -15.63 19.87
CA GLU A 3 -23.09 -16.74 19.95
C GLU A 3 -21.82 -16.41 19.15
N PHE A 4 -20.68 -16.31 19.84
CA PHE A 4 -19.40 -15.99 19.22
C PHE A 4 -18.75 -17.28 18.70
N LYS A 5 -19.04 -17.63 17.44
CA LYS A 5 -18.50 -18.83 16.80
C LYS A 5 -17.50 -18.47 15.71
N LEU A 6 -16.29 -18.99 15.81
CA LEU A 6 -15.24 -18.86 14.79
C LEU A 6 -15.21 -20.11 13.91
N VAL A 7 -15.00 -19.92 12.61
CA VAL A 7 -14.91 -21.01 11.63
C VAL A 7 -13.72 -20.81 10.69
N ASP A 8 -13.19 -21.91 10.17
CA ASP A 8 -12.20 -21.88 9.08
C ASP A 8 -12.88 -21.38 7.79
N PRO A 9 -12.31 -20.39 7.06
CA PRO A 9 -12.81 -19.93 5.76
C PRO A 9 -12.85 -21.02 4.68
N LYS A 10 -12.04 -22.09 4.80
CA LYS A 10 -12.02 -23.16 3.82
C LYS A 10 -13.41 -23.81 3.67
N GLY A 11 -13.90 -23.84 2.43
CA GLY A 11 -15.23 -24.37 2.09
C GLY A 11 -16.39 -23.35 2.13
N TRP A 12 -16.10 -22.10 2.50
CA TRP A 12 -17.04 -20.97 2.41
C TRP A 12 -16.81 -20.21 1.11
N THR A 13 -17.33 -20.77 0.02
CA THR A 13 -16.96 -20.33 -1.33
C THR A 13 -18.13 -19.75 -2.13
N TYR A 14 -19.36 -19.74 -1.62
CA TYR A 14 -20.52 -19.31 -2.41
C TYR A 14 -20.99 -17.93 -1.98
N ASP A 15 -20.92 -16.94 -2.86
CA ASP A 15 -21.43 -15.59 -2.57
C ASP A 15 -22.95 -15.63 -2.34
N LEU A 16 -23.40 -15.17 -1.17
CA LEU A 16 -24.80 -15.31 -0.75
C LEU A 16 -25.77 -14.56 -1.68
N HIS A 17 -25.39 -13.35 -2.12
CA HIS A 17 -26.25 -12.57 -3.02
C HIS A 17 -26.30 -13.23 -4.40
N SER A 18 -25.19 -13.82 -4.84
CA SER A 18 -25.15 -14.61 -6.07
C SER A 18 -26.01 -15.87 -6.02
N VAL A 19 -26.19 -16.51 -4.85
CA VAL A 19 -27.11 -17.64 -4.72
C VAL A 19 -28.52 -17.19 -5.09
N TYR A 20 -29.00 -16.09 -4.52
CA TYR A 20 -30.32 -15.52 -4.83
C TYR A 20 -30.47 -15.20 -6.31
N SER A 21 -29.53 -14.45 -6.89
CA SER A 21 -29.61 -14.03 -8.30
C SER A 21 -29.52 -15.23 -9.27
N ALA A 22 -28.74 -16.26 -8.93
CA ALA A 22 -28.63 -17.46 -9.74
C ALA A 22 -29.96 -18.23 -9.84
N TYR A 23 -30.73 -18.32 -8.73
CA TYR A 23 -32.06 -18.92 -8.76
C TYR A 23 -33.05 -18.12 -9.60
N LEU A 24 -33.07 -16.80 -9.48
CA LEU A 24 -33.94 -15.96 -10.32
C LEU A 24 -33.62 -16.15 -11.82
N GLY A 25 -32.33 -16.16 -12.17
CA GLY A 25 -31.89 -16.46 -13.54
C GLY A 25 -32.27 -17.86 -14.00
N TYR A 26 -32.14 -18.87 -13.12
CA TYR A 26 -32.56 -20.24 -13.39
C TYR A 26 -34.06 -20.34 -13.69
N PHE A 27 -34.90 -19.66 -12.90
CA PHE A 27 -36.34 -19.65 -13.14
C PHE A 27 -36.70 -19.05 -14.49
N GLN A 28 -36.04 -17.95 -14.86
CA GLN A 28 -36.25 -17.30 -16.14
C GLN A 28 -35.83 -18.19 -17.32
N VAL A 29 -34.65 -18.81 -17.26
CA VAL A 29 -34.13 -19.66 -18.33
C VAL A 29 -34.99 -20.91 -18.55
N HIS A 30 -35.55 -21.47 -17.49
CA HIS A 30 -36.36 -22.68 -17.55
C HIS A 30 -37.87 -22.41 -17.58
N ASN A 31 -38.28 -21.14 -17.71
CA ASN A 31 -39.67 -20.71 -17.70
C ASN A 31 -40.48 -21.29 -16.53
N ILE A 32 -39.88 -21.29 -15.33
CA ILE A 32 -40.49 -21.81 -14.11
C ILE A 32 -41.37 -20.70 -13.52
N PRO A 33 -42.70 -20.90 -13.38
CA PRO A 33 -43.60 -19.92 -12.74
C PRO A 33 -43.42 -19.95 -11.22
N TRP A 34 -42.24 -19.56 -10.75
CA TRP A 34 -41.83 -19.63 -9.34
C TRP A 34 -42.76 -18.84 -8.42
N PHE A 35 -43.38 -17.78 -8.93
CA PHE A 35 -44.34 -16.93 -8.19
C PHE A 35 -45.67 -17.65 -7.89
N GLU A 36 -46.00 -18.73 -8.60
CA GLU A 36 -47.17 -19.57 -8.31
C GLU A 36 -46.83 -20.73 -7.37
N ARG A 37 -45.54 -20.97 -7.10
CA ARG A 37 -45.08 -22.04 -6.20
C ARG A 37 -45.26 -21.64 -4.75
N THR A 38 -45.51 -22.63 -3.90
CA THR A 38 -45.75 -22.38 -2.46
C THR A 38 -44.54 -21.77 -1.75
N TRP A 39 -43.33 -22.09 -2.21
CA TRP A 39 -42.07 -21.51 -1.74
C TRP A 39 -41.68 -20.20 -2.46
N GLY A 40 -42.45 -19.76 -3.46
CA GLY A 40 -42.14 -18.61 -4.31
C GLY A 40 -41.97 -17.30 -3.53
N HIS A 41 -42.69 -17.15 -2.41
CA HIS A 41 -42.57 -15.98 -1.52
C HIS A 41 -41.12 -15.72 -1.06
N LEU A 42 -40.31 -16.78 -0.87
CA LEU A 42 -38.89 -16.67 -0.49
C LEU A 42 -38.01 -16.01 -1.58
N PHE A 43 -38.51 -15.87 -2.79
CA PHE A 43 -37.78 -15.26 -3.91
C PHE A 43 -38.33 -13.90 -4.34
N THR A 44 -39.43 -13.43 -3.73
CA THR A 44 -40.07 -12.14 -4.04
C THR A 44 -39.13 -10.95 -3.85
N SER A 45 -38.24 -11.04 -2.87
CA SER A 45 -37.15 -10.08 -2.66
C SER A 45 -35.94 -10.78 -2.03
N PHE A 46 -34.78 -10.12 -2.06
CA PHE A 46 -33.61 -10.61 -1.34
C PHE A 46 -33.84 -10.63 0.18
N GLU A 47 -34.69 -9.75 0.71
CA GLU A 47 -35.04 -9.73 2.13
C GLU A 47 -35.81 -11.00 2.54
N GLU A 48 -36.82 -11.39 1.76
CA GLU A 48 -37.57 -12.64 2.00
C GLU A 48 -36.69 -13.88 1.84
N PHE A 49 -35.72 -13.82 0.92
CA PHE A 49 -34.72 -14.89 0.77
C PHE A 49 -33.84 -15.05 2.01
N LEU A 50 -33.57 -13.96 2.74
CA LEU A 50 -32.77 -14.00 3.96
C LEU A 50 -33.51 -14.65 5.13
N ALA A 51 -34.85 -14.77 5.10
CA ALA A 51 -35.65 -15.37 6.17
C ALA A 51 -35.25 -16.83 6.52
N PHE A 52 -34.48 -17.50 5.65
CA PHE A 52 -33.86 -18.79 5.93
C PHE A 52 -32.80 -18.76 7.06
N SER A 53 -32.37 -17.56 7.52
CA SER A 53 -31.31 -17.40 8.53
C SER A 53 -29.98 -17.99 8.07
N TRP A 54 -29.45 -17.46 6.97
CA TRP A 54 -28.24 -17.95 6.31
C TRP A 54 -27.00 -17.89 7.21
N PRO A 55 -26.30 -19.00 7.46
CA PRO A 55 -24.99 -18.97 8.06
C PRO A 55 -23.99 -18.42 7.04
N VAL A 56 -23.23 -17.40 7.42
CA VAL A 56 -22.29 -16.67 6.57
C VAL A 56 -21.00 -16.29 7.28
N ILE A 57 -19.97 -16.05 6.49
CA ILE A 57 -18.77 -15.30 6.88
C ILE A 57 -18.44 -14.24 5.83
N THR A 58 -17.62 -13.27 6.19
CA THR A 58 -17.00 -12.36 5.22
C THR A 58 -15.65 -12.93 4.79
N VAL A 59 -15.35 -12.91 3.50
CA VAL A 59 -14.03 -13.27 2.93
C VAL A 59 -13.64 -12.29 1.84
N THR A 60 -12.37 -12.25 1.49
CA THR A 60 -11.86 -11.55 0.31
C THR A 60 -11.44 -12.58 -0.73
N ASP A 61 -11.81 -12.39 -1.99
CA ASP A 61 -11.41 -13.28 -3.06
C ASP A 61 -9.88 -13.20 -3.29
N ALA A 62 -9.23 -14.36 -3.30
CA ALA A 62 -7.83 -14.54 -3.60
C ALA A 62 -7.45 -13.99 -4.99
N HIS A 63 -8.39 -14.00 -5.95
CA HIS A 63 -8.10 -13.67 -7.35
C HIS A 63 -8.48 -12.23 -7.70
N THR A 64 -9.67 -11.78 -7.32
CA THR A 64 -10.15 -10.43 -7.65
C THR A 64 -9.84 -9.39 -6.58
N GLY A 65 -9.54 -9.81 -5.34
CA GLY A 65 -9.35 -8.90 -4.21
C GLY A 65 -10.64 -8.27 -3.69
N ARG A 66 -11.81 -8.65 -4.22
CA ARG A 66 -13.13 -8.16 -3.77
C ARG A 66 -13.58 -8.92 -2.53
N ALA A 67 -14.26 -8.24 -1.61
CA ALA A 67 -14.85 -8.90 -0.45
C ALA A 67 -16.29 -9.34 -0.70
N HIS A 68 -16.65 -10.47 -0.10
CA HIS A 68 -17.90 -11.18 -0.29
C HIS A 68 -18.48 -11.63 1.05
N ILE A 69 -19.81 -11.69 1.12
CA ILE A 69 -20.53 -12.39 2.19
C ILE A 69 -20.83 -13.78 1.64
N VAL A 70 -20.14 -14.79 2.14
CA VAL A 70 -20.17 -16.14 1.60
C VAL A 70 -20.88 -17.11 2.53
N THR A 71 -21.53 -18.11 1.93
CA THR A 71 -22.03 -19.29 2.59
C THR A 71 -21.34 -20.54 2.04
N ARG A 72 -21.73 -21.72 2.53
CA ARG A 72 -21.18 -23.02 2.12
C ARG A 72 -22.22 -23.84 1.37
N LEU A 73 -21.74 -24.79 0.56
CA LEU A 73 -22.61 -25.69 -0.21
C LEU A 73 -23.63 -26.42 0.66
N ASN A 74 -23.22 -26.87 1.86
CA ASN A 74 -24.12 -27.55 2.79
C ASN A 74 -25.29 -26.67 3.24
N SER A 75 -25.10 -25.34 3.32
CA SER A 75 -26.17 -24.41 3.69
C SER A 75 -27.16 -24.21 2.54
N ILE A 76 -26.67 -24.20 1.29
CA ILE A 76 -27.53 -24.22 0.09
C ILE A 76 -28.34 -25.54 0.07
N GLY A 77 -27.69 -26.67 0.34
CA GLY A 77 -28.38 -27.97 0.44
C GLY A 77 -29.42 -28.00 1.58
N ALA A 78 -29.14 -27.35 2.71
CA ALA A 78 -30.10 -27.22 3.81
C ALA A 78 -31.31 -26.35 3.42
N PHE A 79 -31.11 -25.27 2.67
CA PHE A 79 -32.18 -24.45 2.11
C PHE A 79 -33.07 -25.25 1.15
N LEU A 80 -32.46 -26.00 0.23
CA LEU A 80 -33.19 -26.89 -0.69
C LEU A 80 -33.96 -27.99 0.06
N LYS A 81 -33.35 -28.58 1.09
CA LYS A 81 -34.00 -29.58 1.96
C LYS A 81 -35.20 -28.96 2.70
N MET A 82 -35.06 -27.74 3.21
CA MET A 82 -36.14 -27.01 3.88
C MET A 82 -37.31 -26.81 2.91
N ILE A 83 -37.04 -26.45 1.65
CA ILE A 83 -38.11 -26.32 0.64
C ILE A 83 -38.86 -27.65 0.49
N LYS A 84 -38.13 -28.75 0.30
CA LYS A 84 -38.69 -30.09 0.17
C LYS A 84 -39.53 -30.51 1.37
N THR A 85 -39.06 -30.30 2.58
CA THR A 85 -39.75 -30.78 3.79
C THR A 85 -40.91 -29.89 4.20
N ARG A 86 -40.81 -28.57 4.00
CA ARG A 86 -41.82 -27.60 4.47
C ARG A 86 -42.95 -27.40 3.46
N PHE A 87 -42.64 -27.49 2.17
CA PHE A 87 -43.59 -27.20 1.09
C PHE A 87 -43.97 -28.44 0.28
N GLY A 88 -43.30 -29.58 0.46
CA GLY A 88 -43.56 -30.79 -0.32
C GLY A 88 -43.09 -30.71 -1.78
N GLU A 89 -42.41 -29.64 -2.17
CA GLU A 89 -41.93 -29.40 -3.53
C GLU A 89 -40.41 -29.52 -3.61
N THR A 90 -39.87 -29.97 -4.75
CA THR A 90 -38.42 -30.01 -4.98
C THR A 90 -37.94 -28.83 -5.79
N LEU A 91 -36.86 -28.19 -5.33
CA LEU A 91 -36.13 -27.17 -6.08
C LEU A 91 -34.73 -27.69 -6.42
N PRO A 92 -34.34 -27.80 -7.71
CA PRO A 92 -32.98 -28.21 -8.08
C PRO A 92 -31.98 -27.10 -7.75
N GLN A 93 -30.71 -27.46 -7.56
CA GLN A 93 -29.66 -26.47 -7.34
C GLN A 93 -29.45 -25.62 -8.60
N ALA A 94 -29.51 -24.29 -8.46
CA ALA A 94 -29.25 -23.39 -9.58
C ALA A 94 -27.79 -23.48 -10.05
N PRO A 95 -27.54 -23.46 -11.38
CA PRO A 95 -26.20 -23.30 -11.94
C PRO A 95 -25.70 -21.86 -11.76
N ASN A 96 -24.43 -21.61 -12.11
CA ASN A 96 -23.85 -20.26 -12.20
C ASN A 96 -23.84 -19.42 -10.91
N ILE A 97 -23.81 -20.07 -9.74
CA ILE A 97 -23.55 -19.37 -8.47
C ILE A 97 -22.08 -18.95 -8.45
N LEU A 98 -21.80 -17.68 -8.20
CA LEU A 98 -20.46 -17.14 -8.07
C LEU A 98 -19.70 -17.86 -6.97
N GLN A 99 -18.63 -18.54 -7.37
CA GLN A 99 -17.68 -19.16 -6.46
C GLN A 99 -16.50 -18.23 -6.23
N VAL A 100 -16.16 -18.05 -4.96
CA VAL A 100 -15.06 -17.21 -4.47
C VAL A 100 -14.01 -18.12 -3.84
N THR A 101 -12.74 -17.79 -4.03
CA THR A 101 -11.64 -18.45 -3.32
C THR A 101 -11.23 -17.58 -2.13
N PRO A 102 -11.47 -17.98 -0.87
CA PRO A 102 -11.06 -17.18 0.28
C PRO A 102 -9.55 -16.91 0.29
N PHE A 103 -9.17 -15.65 0.42
CA PHE A 103 -7.78 -15.23 0.65
C PHE A 103 -7.34 -15.51 2.08
N GLU A 104 -8.26 -15.38 3.04
CA GLU A 104 -7.91 -15.45 4.45
C GLU A 104 -7.64 -16.87 4.92
N SER A 105 -6.54 -17.02 5.65
CA SER A 105 -6.12 -18.26 6.30
C SER A 105 -6.50 -18.33 7.78
N SER A 106 -6.90 -17.20 8.37
CA SER A 106 -7.33 -17.13 9.78
C SER A 106 -8.82 -17.38 9.91
N THR A 107 -9.24 -17.86 11.10
CA THR A 107 -10.64 -18.10 11.41
C THR A 107 -11.48 -16.81 11.34
N ARG A 108 -12.76 -16.96 10.97
CA ARG A 108 -13.71 -15.86 10.77
C ARG A 108 -14.95 -16.05 11.61
N HIS A 109 -15.57 -14.93 11.98
CA HIS A 109 -16.82 -14.92 12.73
C HIS A 109 -17.96 -15.46 11.87
N LEU A 110 -18.53 -16.58 12.30
CA LEU A 110 -19.79 -17.10 11.77
C LEU A 110 -20.93 -16.21 12.25
N ARG A 111 -21.76 -15.78 11.31
CA ARG A 111 -22.98 -15.01 11.58
C ARG A 111 -24.16 -15.71 10.92
N ASN A 112 -25.33 -15.63 11.54
CA ASN A 112 -26.58 -16.02 10.90
C ASN A 112 -27.31 -14.74 10.49
N ILE A 113 -27.66 -14.62 9.21
CA ILE A 113 -28.38 -13.46 8.67
C ILE A 113 -29.78 -13.89 8.28
N SER A 114 -30.76 -13.36 9.00
CA SER A 114 -32.19 -13.62 8.79
C SER A 114 -32.95 -12.44 8.17
N ASP A 115 -32.31 -11.27 8.06
CA ASP A 115 -32.97 -10.02 7.68
C ASP A 115 -32.04 -9.06 6.93
N TYR A 116 -32.64 -8.12 6.20
CA TYR A 116 -31.90 -7.17 5.36
C TYR A 116 -31.08 -6.16 6.17
N ALA A 117 -31.53 -5.76 7.37
CA ALA A 117 -30.80 -4.80 8.19
C ALA A 117 -29.47 -5.39 8.71
N SER A 118 -29.48 -6.65 9.14
CA SER A 118 -28.30 -7.42 9.52
C SER A 118 -27.36 -7.63 8.34
N TYR A 119 -27.91 -7.94 7.16
CA TYR A 119 -27.13 -8.03 5.92
C TYR A 119 -26.44 -6.70 5.59
N LYS A 120 -27.18 -5.59 5.59
CA LYS A 120 -26.66 -4.25 5.29
C LYS A 120 -25.54 -3.85 6.25
N LYS A 121 -25.69 -4.13 7.55
CA LYS A 121 -24.64 -3.94 8.56
C LYS A 121 -23.39 -4.74 8.22
N LEU A 122 -23.52 -6.03 7.90
CA LEU A 122 -22.35 -6.84 7.51
C LEU A 122 -21.73 -6.32 6.20
N TYR A 123 -22.55 -5.96 5.22
CA TYR A 123 -22.11 -5.45 3.92
C TYR A 123 -21.27 -4.17 4.06
N SER A 124 -21.64 -3.27 4.97
CA SER A 124 -20.85 -2.06 5.24
C SER A 124 -19.43 -2.32 5.74
N THR A 125 -19.12 -3.53 6.21
CA THR A 125 -17.77 -3.93 6.67
C THR A 125 -16.88 -4.47 5.55
N LEU A 126 -17.42 -4.73 4.35
CA LEU A 126 -16.66 -5.29 3.23
C LEU A 126 -15.45 -4.44 2.82
N PRO A 127 -15.52 -3.10 2.76
CA PRO A 127 -14.34 -2.28 2.44
C PRO A 127 -13.19 -2.46 3.43
N ALA A 128 -13.49 -2.60 4.73
CA ALA A 128 -12.47 -2.86 5.75
C ALA A 128 -11.83 -4.24 5.57
N ALA A 129 -12.61 -5.26 5.17
CA ALA A 129 -12.09 -6.58 4.84
C ALA A 129 -11.14 -6.55 3.62
N VAL A 130 -11.53 -5.84 2.55
CA VAL A 130 -10.68 -5.61 1.36
C VAL A 130 -9.36 -4.95 1.78
N PHE A 131 -9.42 -3.90 2.59
CA PHE A 131 -8.24 -3.19 3.04
C PHE A 131 -7.31 -4.05 3.91
N ALA A 132 -7.87 -4.86 4.82
CA ALA A 132 -7.10 -5.80 5.63
C ALA A 132 -6.39 -6.87 4.76
N ALA A 133 -7.07 -7.40 3.75
CA ALA A 133 -6.50 -8.33 2.78
C ALA A 133 -5.39 -7.66 1.95
N GLN A 134 -5.63 -6.46 1.44
CA GLN A 134 -4.64 -5.67 0.69
C GLN A 134 -3.37 -5.44 1.52
N ARG A 135 -3.51 -5.03 2.79
CA ARG A 135 -2.38 -4.84 3.71
C ARG A 135 -1.55 -6.10 3.88
N THR A 136 -2.22 -7.24 4.02
CA THR A 136 -1.54 -8.54 4.14
C THR A 136 -0.77 -8.88 2.87
N ARG A 137 -1.39 -8.72 1.69
CA ARG A 137 -0.76 -8.97 0.38
C ARG A 137 0.47 -8.11 0.15
N VAL A 138 0.38 -6.81 0.43
CA VAL A 138 1.50 -5.87 0.29
C VAL A 138 2.63 -6.27 1.24
N ARG A 139 2.31 -6.60 2.50
CA ARG A 139 3.29 -7.05 3.50
C ARG A 139 4.00 -8.35 3.10
N THR A 140 3.29 -9.28 2.46
CA THR A 140 3.85 -10.55 1.98
C THR A 140 4.60 -10.42 0.65
N GLY A 141 4.63 -9.23 0.03
CA GLY A 141 5.32 -9.00 -1.23
C GLY A 141 4.53 -9.45 -2.46
N ASP A 142 3.20 -9.56 -2.40
CA ASP A 142 2.37 -9.99 -3.54
C ASP A 142 2.57 -9.10 -4.77
N ALA A 143 3.18 -9.66 -5.82
CA ALA A 143 3.63 -8.89 -6.95
C ALA A 143 2.51 -8.16 -7.69
N ARG A 144 1.34 -8.82 -7.83
CA ARG A 144 0.19 -8.23 -8.52
C ARG A 144 -0.35 -7.01 -7.77
N THR A 145 -0.50 -7.11 -6.45
CA THR A 145 -1.00 -6.01 -5.63
C THR A 145 -0.02 -4.84 -5.61
N ILE A 146 1.28 -5.09 -5.42
CA ILE A 146 2.28 -4.03 -5.35
C ILE A 146 2.43 -3.31 -6.71
N LYS A 147 2.45 -4.05 -7.82
CA LYS A 147 2.44 -3.44 -9.16
C LYS A 147 1.18 -2.64 -9.43
N GLY A 148 0.01 -3.12 -9.00
CA GLY A 148 -1.24 -2.39 -9.09
C GLY A 148 -1.21 -1.05 -8.33
N LEU A 149 -0.65 -1.05 -7.11
CA LEU A 149 -0.46 0.19 -6.34
C LEU A 149 0.41 1.20 -7.07
N TRP A 150 1.52 0.75 -7.67
CA TRP A 150 2.41 1.63 -8.42
C TRP A 150 1.75 2.15 -9.70
N ALA A 151 1.04 1.27 -10.41
CA ALA A 151 0.37 1.59 -11.67
C ALA A 151 -0.80 2.56 -11.51
N ASN A 152 -1.43 2.64 -10.34
CA ASN A 152 -2.48 3.63 -10.05
C ASN A 152 -1.94 5.06 -9.95
N ARG A 153 -0.63 5.22 -9.69
CA ARG A 153 0.08 6.52 -9.63
C ARG A 153 -0.55 7.52 -8.66
N ASP A 154 -1.32 7.08 -7.67
CA ASP A 154 -2.06 7.93 -6.72
C ASP A 154 -1.39 8.02 -5.33
N LYS A 155 -0.38 7.17 -5.07
CA LYS A 155 0.31 7.10 -3.78
C LYS A 155 1.62 7.88 -3.72
N SER A 156 2.05 8.15 -2.50
CA SER A 156 3.38 8.65 -2.16
C SER A 156 4.20 7.54 -1.53
N TYR A 157 5.34 7.20 -2.12
CA TYR A 157 6.24 6.18 -1.59
C TYR A 157 7.30 6.86 -0.74
N LEU A 158 7.45 6.44 0.51
CA LEU A 158 8.39 7.02 1.47
C LEU A 158 9.30 5.93 2.03
N VAL A 159 10.61 6.12 1.86
CA VAL A 159 11.64 5.33 2.54
C VAL A 159 12.23 6.15 3.67
N LEU A 160 12.42 5.49 4.81
CA LEU A 160 13.16 5.99 5.97
C LEU A 160 14.32 5.03 6.25
N SER A 161 15.52 5.55 6.48
CA SER A 161 16.65 4.77 6.99
C SER A 161 17.29 5.47 8.18
N PHE A 162 17.89 4.68 9.06
CA PHE A 162 18.56 5.13 10.27
C PHE A 162 19.86 4.37 10.46
N VAL A 163 20.92 5.08 10.86
CA VAL A 163 22.14 4.46 11.38
C VAL A 163 22.13 4.58 12.89
N TRP A 164 22.32 3.47 13.59
CA TRP A 164 22.34 3.41 15.07
C TRP A 164 23.72 3.03 15.56
N SER A 165 24.09 3.46 16.77
CA SER A 165 25.36 3.09 17.38
C SER A 165 25.38 1.61 17.76
N GLU A 166 26.43 0.91 17.35
CA GLU A 166 26.71 -0.47 17.78
C GLU A 166 27.00 -0.59 19.27
N ARG A 167 27.56 0.46 19.88
CA ARG A 167 27.90 0.47 21.31
C ARG A 167 26.71 0.86 22.19
N ASN A 168 25.77 1.60 21.62
CA ASN A 168 24.57 2.05 22.32
C ASN A 168 23.38 2.08 21.36
N GLU A 169 22.61 0.99 21.36
CA GLU A 169 21.49 0.79 20.46
C GLU A 169 20.38 1.85 20.57
N LYS A 170 20.38 2.70 21.61
CA LYS A 170 19.45 3.82 21.78
C LYS A 170 19.94 5.14 21.16
N SER A 171 21.14 5.14 20.60
CA SER A 171 21.75 6.33 19.99
C SER A 171 21.64 6.25 18.47
N CYS A 172 20.68 6.98 17.91
CA CYS A 172 20.61 7.21 16.47
C CYS A 172 21.71 8.20 16.06
N LEU A 173 22.49 7.83 15.06
CA LEU A 173 23.64 8.59 14.54
C LEU A 173 23.26 9.40 13.29
N GLU A 174 22.47 8.80 12.41
CA GLU A 174 22.06 9.40 11.13
C GLU A 174 20.60 9.04 10.82
N PHE A 175 19.91 9.93 10.13
CA PHE A 175 18.58 9.71 9.57
C PHE A 175 18.56 10.14 8.10
N GLY A 176 18.03 9.28 7.24
CA GLY A 176 17.84 9.57 5.83
C GLY A 176 16.41 9.27 5.40
N TYR A 177 15.93 10.02 4.42
CA TYR A 177 14.67 9.71 3.77
C TYR A 177 14.73 9.97 2.27
N ALA A 178 13.90 9.24 1.55
CA ALA A 178 13.61 9.49 0.14
C ALA A 178 12.11 9.28 -0.11
N ALA A 179 11.50 10.13 -0.91
CA ALA A 179 10.09 10.05 -1.22
C ALA A 179 9.78 10.46 -2.66
N VAL A 180 8.76 9.85 -3.24
CA VAL A 180 8.18 10.23 -4.53
C VAL A 180 6.67 10.34 -4.38
N ARG A 181 6.10 11.46 -4.85
CA ARG A 181 4.65 11.71 -4.86
C ARG A 181 4.10 11.38 -6.24
N CYS A 182 3.66 10.14 -6.46
CA CYS A 182 3.27 9.69 -7.81
C CYS A 182 2.12 10.51 -8.38
N GLY A 183 1.13 10.90 -7.57
CA GLY A 183 -0.01 11.69 -8.04
C GLY A 183 0.39 13.05 -8.61
N HIS A 184 1.39 13.68 -8.00
CA HIS A 184 1.94 14.95 -8.51
C HIS A 184 2.78 14.74 -9.79
N MET A 185 3.56 13.65 -9.87
CA MET A 185 4.34 13.33 -11.07
C MET A 185 3.44 13.05 -12.27
N GLU A 186 2.35 12.32 -12.07
CA GLU A 186 1.35 12.05 -13.10
C GLU A 186 0.67 13.33 -13.57
N ALA A 187 0.18 14.16 -12.63
CA ALA A 187 -0.47 15.43 -12.96
C ALA A 187 0.45 16.41 -13.71
N SER A 188 1.77 16.29 -13.49
CA SER A 188 2.78 17.13 -14.12
C SER A 188 3.32 16.54 -15.43
N GLY A 189 2.89 15.35 -15.86
CA GLY A 189 3.39 14.68 -17.06
C GLY A 189 4.82 14.15 -16.95
N HIS A 190 5.36 13.99 -15.74
CA HIS A 190 6.73 13.55 -15.47
C HIS A 190 6.78 12.06 -15.10
N TRP A 191 6.04 11.22 -15.81
CA TRP A 191 6.02 9.77 -15.60
C TRP A 191 6.88 9.04 -16.66
N PRO A 192 7.77 8.11 -16.26
CA PRO A 192 8.08 7.69 -14.88
C PRO A 192 8.92 8.73 -14.12
N PRO A 193 8.91 8.70 -12.78
CA PRO A 193 9.78 9.55 -11.98
C PRO A 193 11.26 9.30 -12.30
N THR A 194 12.03 10.36 -12.48
CA THR A 194 13.50 10.31 -12.54
C THR A 194 14.07 10.49 -11.14
N PRO A 195 14.83 9.53 -10.59
CA PRO A 195 15.30 9.58 -9.19
C PRO A 195 16.03 10.87 -8.80
N ASP A 196 16.83 11.42 -9.69
CA ASP A 196 17.66 12.59 -9.37
C ASP A 196 16.85 13.87 -9.18
N SER A 197 15.84 14.09 -10.04
CA SER A 197 15.03 15.31 -10.11
C SER A 197 13.69 15.20 -9.39
N ASN A 198 13.11 14.01 -9.30
CA ASN A 198 11.74 13.83 -8.81
C ASN A 198 11.65 13.24 -7.40
N TYR A 199 12.74 12.65 -6.88
CA TYR A 199 12.75 12.20 -5.49
C TYR A 199 13.02 13.38 -4.56
N ARG A 200 12.11 13.59 -3.61
CA ARG A 200 12.39 14.39 -2.42
C ARG A 200 13.31 13.56 -1.53
N LYS A 201 14.43 14.14 -1.10
CA LYS A 201 15.47 13.43 -0.35
C LYS A 201 16.08 14.32 0.71
N GLY A 202 16.55 13.72 1.80
CA GLY A 202 17.29 14.44 2.82
C GLY A 202 18.08 13.51 3.72
N HIS A 203 19.10 14.09 4.34
CA HIS A 203 20.03 13.38 5.21
C HIS A 203 20.41 14.27 6.41
N TYR A 204 20.23 13.73 7.61
CA TYR A 204 20.48 14.41 8.87
C TYR A 204 21.49 13.62 9.69
N ILE A 205 22.50 14.30 10.21
CA ILE A 205 23.55 13.76 11.07
C ILE A 205 23.34 14.32 12.48
N VAL A 206 23.40 13.45 13.49
CA VAL A 206 23.24 13.86 14.89
C VAL A 206 24.54 14.47 15.41
N GLU A 207 24.51 15.77 15.69
CA GLU A 207 25.70 16.60 15.99
C GLU A 207 26.46 16.14 17.25
N GLU A 208 25.76 15.53 18.21
CA GLU A 208 26.38 15.07 19.45
C GLU A 208 27.31 13.89 19.22
N TYR A 209 27.06 13.11 18.17
CA TYR A 209 27.75 11.84 17.88
C TYR A 209 28.69 11.89 16.69
N VAL A 210 28.49 12.84 15.77
CA VAL A 210 29.34 12.99 14.58
C VAL A 210 30.81 13.10 14.97
N ASP A 211 31.66 12.38 14.24
CA ASP A 211 33.11 12.27 14.44
C ASP A 211 33.57 11.78 15.83
N LYS A 212 32.65 11.32 16.69
CA LYS A 212 32.93 10.79 18.04
C LYS A 212 32.53 9.32 18.18
N VAL A 213 31.42 8.93 17.56
CA VAL A 213 30.89 7.57 17.62
C VAL A 213 31.06 6.89 16.26
N PHE A 214 31.86 5.82 16.27
CA PHE A 214 32.17 5.03 15.09
C PHE A 214 31.70 3.60 15.26
N ASN A 215 30.88 3.16 14.31
CA ASN A 215 30.50 1.77 14.14
C ASN A 215 31.66 1.00 13.47
N LYS A 216 31.82 -0.27 13.82
CA LYS A 216 32.82 -1.15 13.20
C LYS A 216 32.22 -1.98 12.06
N HIS A 217 30.98 -2.41 12.19
CA HIS A 217 30.30 -3.37 11.31
C HIS A 217 28.78 -3.13 11.20
N PRO A 218 28.30 -2.35 10.20
CA PRO A 218 29.08 -1.65 9.17
C PRO A 218 29.60 -0.28 9.65
N PRO A 219 30.79 0.17 9.18
CA PRO A 219 31.27 1.53 9.45
C PRO A 219 30.29 2.60 8.97
N ASN A 220 30.00 3.59 9.81
CA ASN A 220 29.15 4.71 9.45
C ASN A 220 29.92 5.76 8.64
N HIS A 221 29.22 6.41 7.70
CA HIS A 221 29.83 7.34 6.75
C HIS A 221 29.01 8.64 6.62
N PRO A 222 28.90 9.44 7.70
CA PRO A 222 27.96 10.58 7.76
C PRO A 222 28.18 11.63 6.67
N TRP A 223 29.43 11.85 6.25
CA TRP A 223 29.81 12.85 5.25
C TRP A 223 29.87 12.32 3.79
N GLN A 224 29.45 11.08 3.57
CA GLN A 224 29.46 10.43 2.25
C GLN A 224 28.08 10.32 1.62
N TYR A 225 27.14 11.19 2.02
CA TYR A 225 25.86 11.32 1.33
C TYR A 225 26.09 11.78 -0.13
N ALA A 226 25.62 10.99 -1.09
CA ALA A 226 25.96 11.14 -2.51
C ALA A 226 24.91 11.91 -3.34
N PHE A 227 23.71 12.10 -2.78
CA PHE A 227 22.54 12.57 -3.53
C PHE A 227 22.08 13.99 -3.14
N GLY A 228 22.76 14.62 -2.18
CA GLY A 228 22.46 15.96 -1.70
C GLY A 228 23.40 16.38 -0.58
N GLU A 229 22.98 17.38 0.20
CA GLU A 229 23.73 17.89 1.34
C GLU A 229 23.25 17.26 2.64
N SER A 230 24.18 16.99 3.55
CA SER A 230 23.89 16.55 4.91
C SER A 230 23.60 17.76 5.79
N GLN A 231 22.62 17.64 6.69
CA GLN A 231 22.31 18.65 7.70
C GLN A 231 22.68 18.14 9.09
N LEU A 232 23.29 18.99 9.92
CA LEU A 232 23.49 18.69 11.34
C LEU A 232 22.20 18.98 12.11
N THR A 233 21.85 18.09 13.04
CA THR A 233 20.71 18.27 13.93
C THR A 233 21.05 17.85 15.35
N PRO A 234 20.54 18.57 16.37
CA PRO A 234 20.53 18.07 17.74
C PRO A 234 19.71 16.79 17.84
N LYS A 235 20.14 15.84 18.68
CA LYS A 235 19.47 14.55 18.93
C LYS A 235 18.01 14.71 19.33
N ASN A 236 17.71 15.72 20.16
CA ASN A 236 16.35 15.94 20.67
C ASN A 236 15.36 16.44 19.60
N LYS A 237 15.84 16.96 18.47
CA LYS A 237 15.01 17.41 17.34
C LYS A 237 14.72 16.29 16.35
N LEU A 238 15.48 15.20 16.37
CA LEU A 238 15.36 14.15 15.38
C LEU A 238 13.95 13.54 15.29
N PRO A 239 13.27 13.15 16.39
CA PRO A 239 11.90 12.62 16.30
C PRO A 239 10.91 13.62 15.69
N GLN A 240 11.08 14.92 15.97
CA GLN A 240 10.24 15.98 15.40
C GLN A 240 10.44 16.08 13.88
N ILE A 241 11.68 15.97 13.40
CA ILE A 241 12.00 15.99 11.96
C ILE A 241 11.36 14.78 11.26
N VAL A 242 11.53 13.58 11.78
CA VAL A 242 10.95 12.36 11.19
C VAL A 242 9.41 12.46 11.16
N GLN A 243 8.79 12.92 12.25
CA GLN A 243 7.35 13.12 12.31
C GLN A 243 6.87 14.18 11.29
N ALA A 244 7.63 15.25 11.08
CA ALA A 244 7.31 16.28 10.08
C ALA A 244 7.37 15.72 8.66
N VAL A 245 8.39 14.90 8.33
CA VAL A 245 8.49 14.23 7.02
C VAL A 245 7.27 13.36 6.76
N ILE A 246 6.92 12.46 7.69
CA ILE A 246 5.74 11.57 7.57
C ILE A 246 4.45 12.39 7.46
N SER A 247 4.29 13.41 8.31
CA SER A 247 3.07 14.22 8.35
C SER A 247 2.90 15.08 7.10
N SER A 248 3.99 15.43 6.41
CA SER A 248 3.93 16.16 5.14
C SER A 248 3.41 15.33 3.95
N LEU A 249 3.22 14.02 4.13
CA LEU A 249 2.81 13.10 3.06
C LEU A 249 1.54 12.31 3.39
N LYS A 250 1.26 12.04 4.67
CA LYS A 250 0.14 11.18 5.07
C LYS A 250 -1.23 11.83 4.86
N SER A 251 -2.20 11.00 4.50
CA SER A 251 -3.63 11.33 4.59
C SER A 251 -4.17 11.04 5.99
N PRO A 252 -5.42 11.45 6.31
CA PRO A 252 -6.10 11.04 7.53
C PRO A 252 -6.22 9.52 7.69
N GLU A 253 -6.39 9.09 8.93
CA GLU A 253 -6.56 7.69 9.32
C GLU A 253 -7.96 7.17 8.93
N SER A 254 -8.05 5.92 8.47
CA SER A 254 -9.28 5.32 7.94
C SER A 254 -9.25 3.80 8.03
N GLU A 255 -10.34 3.17 8.47
CA GLU A 255 -10.45 1.70 8.56
C GLU A 255 -10.69 1.02 7.20
N THR A 256 -11.20 1.77 6.21
CA THR A 256 -11.65 1.23 4.93
C THR A 256 -10.76 1.62 3.76
N ASN A 257 -9.85 2.57 3.94
CA ASN A 257 -9.05 3.16 2.87
C ASN A 257 -7.58 3.18 3.25
N SER A 258 -6.72 2.82 2.29
CA SER A 258 -5.28 2.95 2.45
C SER A 258 -4.87 4.41 2.53
N ASN A 259 -3.86 4.69 3.34
CA ASN A 259 -3.25 6.02 3.42
C ASN A 259 -2.65 6.43 2.06
N ASP A 260 -2.50 7.72 1.82
CA ASP A 260 -1.79 8.22 0.64
C ASP A 260 -0.29 7.87 0.69
N ILE A 261 0.27 7.63 1.87
CA ILE A 261 1.63 7.11 2.00
C ILE A 261 1.69 5.58 1.98
N VAL A 262 2.72 5.10 1.29
CA VAL A 262 3.22 3.74 1.35
C VAL A 262 4.63 3.79 1.91
N LEU A 263 4.85 3.16 3.06
CA LEU A 263 6.20 3.02 3.62
C LEU A 263 6.93 1.90 2.90
N VAL A 264 8.16 2.18 2.53
CA VAL A 264 9.03 1.27 1.78
C VAL A 264 10.30 1.09 2.58
N GLY A 265 10.76 -0.14 2.71
CA GLY A 265 12.01 -0.45 3.40
C GLY A 265 12.53 -1.81 3.04
N ILE A 266 13.73 -2.11 3.52
CA ILE A 266 14.31 -3.44 3.51
C ILE A 266 14.40 -3.92 4.95
N GLY A 267 13.69 -5.00 5.30
CA GLY A 267 13.58 -5.41 6.71
C GLY A 267 12.69 -4.48 7.52
N MET A 268 11.42 -4.33 7.11
CA MET A 268 10.46 -3.38 7.70
C MET A 268 10.29 -3.53 9.22
N HIS A 269 10.47 -4.74 9.77
CA HIS A 269 10.31 -4.98 11.21
C HIS A 269 11.27 -4.14 12.07
N ALA A 270 12.54 -4.05 11.66
CA ALA A 270 13.54 -3.26 12.39
C ALA A 270 13.19 -1.77 12.36
N LEU A 271 12.79 -1.26 11.19
CA LEU A 271 12.37 0.13 11.03
C LEU A 271 11.20 0.50 11.96
N LEU A 272 10.17 -0.37 12.04
CA LEU A 272 9.00 -0.11 12.89
C LEU A 272 9.35 -0.06 14.38
N GLY A 273 10.20 -0.99 14.86
CA GLY A 273 10.69 -0.95 16.24
C GLY A 273 11.43 0.34 16.56
N ARG A 274 12.26 0.84 15.64
CA ARG A 274 12.97 2.12 15.81
C ARG A 274 12.04 3.34 15.82
N LEU A 275 11.01 3.35 14.98
CA LEU A 275 9.99 4.40 15.00
C LEU A 275 9.22 4.41 16.34
N GLU A 276 8.88 3.24 16.87
CA GLU A 276 8.24 3.10 18.17
C GLU A 276 9.13 3.58 19.32
N GLU A 277 10.42 3.23 19.33
CA GLU A 277 11.41 3.73 20.30
C GLU A 277 11.52 5.27 20.31
N MET A 278 11.39 5.89 19.13
CA MET A 278 11.36 7.35 18.98
C MET A 278 9.98 7.96 19.27
N LYS A 279 8.99 7.16 19.69
CA LYS A 279 7.60 7.56 19.96
C LYS A 279 6.88 8.12 18.73
N ILE A 280 7.28 7.69 17.53
CA ILE A 280 6.69 8.11 16.26
C ILE A 280 5.56 7.16 15.91
N LYS A 281 4.34 7.68 15.83
CA LYS A 281 3.15 6.88 15.50
C LYS A 281 2.93 6.83 14.00
N ILE A 282 2.87 5.63 13.45
CA ILE A 282 2.43 5.38 12.07
C ILE A 282 0.93 5.09 12.07
N PRO A 283 0.12 5.75 11.21
CA PRO A 283 -1.30 5.46 11.11
C PRO A 283 -1.56 4.00 10.74
N HIS A 284 -2.63 3.39 11.28
CA HIS A 284 -2.90 1.97 11.06
C HIS A 284 -3.22 1.62 9.60
N ASN A 285 -3.58 2.63 8.81
CA ASN A 285 -3.98 2.49 7.42
C ASN A 285 -2.83 2.67 6.40
N VAL A 286 -1.59 2.81 6.88
CA VAL A 286 -0.40 2.86 6.02
C VAL A 286 -0.07 1.47 5.48
N LEU A 287 0.14 1.38 4.17
CA LEU A 287 0.65 0.17 3.52
C LEU A 287 2.18 0.13 3.65
N MET A 288 2.74 -1.08 3.80
CA MET A 288 4.16 -1.28 4.07
C MET A 288 4.73 -2.31 3.10
N ILE A 289 5.65 -1.87 2.23
CA ILE A 289 6.37 -2.73 1.30
C ILE A 289 7.74 -3.06 1.89
N ASP A 290 7.98 -4.34 2.12
CA ASP A 290 9.33 -4.85 2.30
C ASP A 290 9.90 -5.28 0.95
N ILE A 291 10.88 -4.53 0.44
CA ILE A 291 11.43 -4.76 -0.89
C ILE A 291 12.10 -6.13 -1.01
N ALA A 292 12.64 -6.68 0.08
CA ALA A 292 13.25 -8.01 0.06
C ALA A 292 12.20 -9.11 -0.15
N ASN A 293 11.02 -8.97 0.46
CA ASN A 293 9.90 -9.90 0.26
C ASN A 293 9.28 -9.76 -1.12
N PHE A 294 9.08 -8.52 -1.58
CA PHE A 294 8.57 -8.25 -2.92
C PHE A 294 9.49 -8.84 -3.99
N GLU A 295 10.79 -8.59 -3.85
CA GLU A 295 11.79 -9.12 -4.76
C GLU A 295 11.83 -10.65 -4.76
N LYS A 296 11.79 -11.28 -3.57
CA LYS A 296 11.68 -12.73 -3.43
C LYS A 296 10.44 -13.27 -4.14
N SER A 297 9.29 -12.60 -4.03
CA SER A 297 8.07 -12.99 -4.75
C SER A 297 8.26 -12.93 -6.27
N LEU A 298 8.87 -11.86 -6.79
CA LEU A 298 9.20 -11.75 -8.21
C LEU A 298 10.14 -12.87 -8.67
N TYR A 299 11.14 -13.23 -7.86
CA TYR A 299 12.06 -14.34 -8.17
C TYR A 299 11.35 -15.69 -8.17
N THR A 300 10.54 -15.99 -7.14
CA THR A 300 9.75 -17.23 -7.05
C THR A 300 8.77 -17.37 -8.21
N ASN A 301 8.20 -16.26 -8.69
CA ASN A 301 7.30 -16.25 -9.85
C ASN A 301 8.05 -16.32 -11.20
N GLY A 302 9.38 -16.38 -11.20
CA GLY A 302 10.22 -16.41 -12.40
C GLY A 302 10.37 -15.06 -13.11
N GLU A 303 9.82 -13.97 -12.55
CA GLU A 303 9.84 -12.64 -13.16
C GLU A 303 11.24 -12.01 -13.14
N ARG A 304 12.09 -12.40 -12.19
CA ARG A 304 13.51 -12.02 -12.15
C ARG A 304 14.43 -12.91 -13.00
N GLY A 305 13.91 -14.02 -13.55
CA GLY A 305 14.71 -15.02 -14.27
C GLY A 305 15.66 -15.81 -13.36
N VAL A 306 16.57 -16.57 -13.96
CA VAL A 306 17.64 -17.27 -13.23
C VAL A 306 18.65 -16.25 -12.75
N MET A 307 18.93 -16.22 -11.44
CA MET A 307 19.84 -15.26 -10.83
C MET A 307 21.04 -15.96 -10.20
N ILE A 308 22.20 -15.32 -10.30
CA ILE A 308 23.38 -15.66 -9.51
C ILE A 308 23.36 -14.76 -8.29
N ASP A 309 23.52 -15.33 -7.09
CA ASP A 309 23.65 -14.55 -5.86
C ASP A 309 24.95 -13.73 -5.93
N PRO A 310 24.88 -12.38 -5.93
CA PRO A 310 26.06 -11.53 -6.06
C PRO A 310 27.09 -11.68 -4.94
N LYS A 311 26.71 -12.25 -3.79
CA LYS A 311 27.62 -12.47 -2.67
C LYS A 311 28.37 -13.79 -2.77
N THR A 312 27.72 -14.83 -3.29
CA THR A 312 28.27 -16.20 -3.30
C THR A 312 28.70 -16.66 -4.69
N GLU A 313 28.36 -15.91 -5.74
CA GLU A 313 28.58 -16.25 -7.16
C GLU A 313 27.96 -17.60 -7.58
N LYS A 314 27.05 -18.13 -6.76
CA LYS A 314 26.33 -19.38 -7.02
C LYS A 314 24.91 -19.11 -7.50
N PRO A 315 24.26 -20.07 -8.17
CA PRO A 315 22.84 -19.99 -8.46
C PRO A 315 22.04 -19.70 -7.18
N ARG A 316 21.19 -18.68 -7.23
CA ARG A 316 20.45 -18.24 -6.06
C ARG A 316 19.43 -19.30 -5.63
N SER A 317 19.44 -19.65 -4.35
CA SER A 317 18.49 -20.62 -3.78
C SER A 317 17.04 -20.10 -3.81
N GLN A 318 16.09 -21.00 -4.05
CA GLN A 318 14.66 -20.66 -4.03
C GLN A 318 14.26 -20.18 -2.63
N GLY A 319 13.49 -19.09 -2.59
CA GLY A 319 12.99 -18.53 -1.33
C GLY A 319 13.98 -17.70 -0.51
N SER A 320 15.23 -17.53 -0.98
CA SER A 320 16.18 -16.58 -0.38
C SER A 320 15.77 -15.13 -0.61
N THR A 321 16.23 -14.21 0.24
CA THR A 321 16.10 -12.76 0.09
C THR A 321 17.46 -12.12 -0.17
N LEU A 322 17.51 -10.98 -0.86
CA LEU A 322 18.74 -10.22 -1.05
C LEU A 322 18.84 -9.07 -0.04
N SER A 323 20.05 -8.76 0.40
CA SER A 323 20.34 -7.46 1.05
C SER A 323 20.23 -6.33 0.01
N LEU A 324 20.21 -5.07 0.46
CA LEU A 324 20.14 -3.93 -0.46
C LEU A 324 21.34 -3.91 -1.42
N ASP A 325 22.56 -4.14 -0.91
CA ASP A 325 23.77 -4.22 -1.74
C ASP A 325 23.67 -5.33 -2.79
N SER A 326 23.30 -6.55 -2.39
CA SER A 326 23.11 -7.67 -3.32
C SER A 326 21.99 -7.41 -4.31
N LEU A 327 20.89 -6.78 -3.90
CA LEU A 327 19.80 -6.41 -4.80
C LEU A 327 20.26 -5.42 -5.85
N LEU A 328 20.98 -4.37 -5.44
CA LEU A 328 21.53 -3.39 -6.37
C LEU A 328 22.49 -4.06 -7.36
N ARG A 329 23.46 -4.85 -6.88
CA ARG A 329 24.39 -5.59 -7.76
C ARG A 329 23.66 -6.50 -8.75
N SER A 330 22.51 -7.06 -8.37
CA SER A 330 21.73 -7.92 -9.26
C SER A 330 21.17 -7.19 -10.49
N PHE A 331 21.03 -5.85 -10.46
CA PHE A 331 20.61 -5.06 -11.63
C PHE A 331 21.75 -4.78 -12.63
N GLN A 332 23.01 -5.02 -12.23
CA GLN A 332 24.19 -4.89 -13.09
C GLN A 332 24.46 -6.17 -13.88
N GLN A 333 23.89 -7.30 -13.46
CA GLN A 333 24.13 -8.57 -14.12
C GLN A 333 23.30 -8.64 -15.42
N PRO A 334 23.90 -9.06 -16.55
CA PRO A 334 23.13 -9.33 -17.75
C PRO A 334 22.12 -10.42 -17.44
N SER A 335 20.86 -10.19 -17.81
CA SER A 335 19.80 -11.18 -17.66
C SER A 335 20.10 -12.36 -18.59
N ASN A 336 20.80 -13.38 -18.08
CA ASN A 336 20.93 -14.70 -18.72
C ASN A 336 19.58 -15.42 -18.66
N ARG A 337 18.58 -14.91 -19.40
CA ARG A 337 17.39 -15.70 -19.68
C ARG A 337 17.88 -16.86 -20.54
N PRO A 338 17.75 -18.12 -20.10
CA PRO A 338 17.89 -19.23 -21.03
C PRO A 338 16.89 -18.94 -22.15
N GLN A 339 17.40 -18.65 -23.35
CA GLN A 339 16.57 -18.71 -24.55
C GLN A 339 15.84 -20.03 -24.43
N GLN A 340 14.50 -19.98 -24.39
CA GLN A 340 13.66 -21.17 -24.30
C GLN A 340 14.31 -22.23 -25.17
N GLN A 341 14.93 -23.21 -24.52
CA GLN A 341 15.50 -24.35 -25.19
C GLN A 341 14.29 -24.91 -25.91
N GLN A 342 14.27 -24.74 -27.24
CA GLN A 342 13.26 -25.31 -28.11
C GLN A 342 13.05 -26.72 -27.56
N ARG A 343 11.84 -26.99 -27.06
CA ARG A 343 11.48 -28.34 -26.63
C ARG A 343 12.02 -29.26 -27.73
N PRO A 344 12.93 -30.20 -27.44
CA PRO A 344 13.41 -31.10 -28.47
C PRO A 344 12.16 -31.75 -29.05
N ASN A 345 11.95 -31.54 -30.36
CA ASN A 345 10.88 -32.18 -31.11
C ASN A 345 10.87 -33.65 -30.71
N LEU A 346 9.82 -34.07 -29.99
CA LEU A 346 9.51 -35.48 -29.87
C LEU A 346 9.26 -35.97 -31.29
N LYS A 347 10.31 -36.50 -31.93
CA LYS A 347 10.20 -37.34 -33.11
C LYS A 347 9.32 -38.50 -32.71
N SER A 348 8.07 -38.45 -33.17
CA SER A 348 7.18 -39.60 -33.25
C SER A 348 7.93 -40.75 -33.90
N ASN A 349 8.16 -41.82 -33.15
CA ASN A 349 8.66 -43.07 -33.69
C ASN A 349 7.44 -44.00 -33.88
N PRO A 350 7.12 -44.46 -35.09
CA PRO A 350 6.12 -45.49 -35.31
C PRO A 350 6.81 -46.86 -35.29
N LYS A 351 6.27 -47.81 -34.53
CA LYS A 351 6.26 -49.27 -34.78
C LYS A 351 5.99 -50.04 -33.49
N SER A 352 4.79 -50.60 -33.38
CA SER A 352 4.55 -51.85 -32.67
C SER A 352 3.55 -52.68 -33.47
N ASN A 353 4.05 -53.73 -34.09
CA ASN A 353 3.27 -54.75 -34.79
C ASN A 353 2.64 -55.72 -33.79
N ASN A 354 1.37 -56.05 -34.06
CA ASN A 354 0.70 -57.35 -33.95
C ASN A 354 1.12 -58.35 -32.85
N SER A 355 0.14 -58.72 -32.02
CA SER A 355 -0.37 -60.10 -32.01
C SER A 355 -1.82 -60.20 -31.53
N SER A 356 -2.62 -60.81 -32.42
CA SER A 356 -3.87 -61.57 -32.28
C SER A 356 -4.42 -61.90 -30.88
N SER A 357 -5.72 -61.62 -30.69
CA SER A 357 -6.68 -62.62 -30.19
C SER A 357 -8.11 -62.26 -30.58
N SER A 358 -8.75 -63.20 -31.28
CA SER A 358 -10.12 -63.24 -31.79
C SER A 358 -11.19 -63.34 -30.69
N GLY A 359 -12.34 -62.68 -30.88
CA GLY A 359 -13.54 -62.88 -30.06
C GLY A 359 -14.78 -62.13 -30.58
N SER A 360 -15.55 -62.82 -31.41
CA SER A 360 -17.00 -62.72 -31.73
C SER A 360 -17.86 -61.56 -31.18
N SER A 361 -18.40 -60.75 -32.11
CA SER A 361 -19.81 -60.30 -32.40
C SER A 361 -20.89 -60.11 -31.30
N PRO A 362 -22.07 -59.53 -31.60
CA PRO A 362 -22.36 -58.14 -32.01
C PRO A 362 -23.54 -57.53 -31.17
N LEU A 363 -23.75 -56.21 -31.14
CA LEU A 363 -25.11 -55.59 -31.07
C LEU A 363 -25.07 -54.04 -31.10
N SER A 364 -25.71 -53.49 -32.13
CA SER A 364 -26.73 -52.42 -32.14
C SER A 364 -26.62 -51.15 -31.29
N SER A 365 -26.55 -50.04 -32.03
CA SER A 365 -27.44 -48.86 -31.95
C SER A 365 -27.01 -47.58 -31.19
N PRO A 366 -27.52 -46.40 -31.64
CA PRO A 366 -26.84 -45.12 -31.58
C PRO A 366 -27.53 -44.08 -30.66
N HIS A 367 -26.94 -42.88 -30.59
CA HIS A 367 -27.37 -41.63 -29.94
C HIS A 367 -26.77 -41.32 -28.56
N ALA A 368 -25.91 -40.29 -28.51
CA ALA A 368 -26.00 -39.07 -27.68
C ALA A 368 -24.75 -38.17 -27.93
N PRO A 369 -24.65 -36.92 -27.43
CA PRO A 369 -24.82 -35.73 -28.26
C PRO A 369 -23.57 -34.84 -28.34
N LEU A 370 -23.67 -33.83 -29.22
CA LEU A 370 -22.74 -32.72 -29.37
C LEU A 370 -22.29 -32.13 -28.01
N GLN A 371 -20.99 -32.21 -27.75
CA GLN A 371 -20.31 -31.34 -26.79
C GLN A 371 -20.14 -29.96 -27.43
N THR A 372 -20.92 -29.00 -26.96
CA THR A 372 -20.68 -27.58 -27.23
C THR A 372 -19.51 -27.11 -26.39
N SER A 373 -18.37 -26.94 -27.06
CA SER A 373 -17.17 -26.31 -26.52
C SER A 373 -17.40 -24.82 -26.32
N ASN A 374 -17.80 -24.42 -25.11
CA ASN A 374 -17.69 -23.03 -24.68
C ASN A 374 -16.23 -22.72 -24.35
N GLY A 375 -15.49 -22.25 -25.36
CA GLY A 375 -14.17 -21.68 -25.24
C GLY A 375 -14.22 -20.39 -24.42
N ILE A 376 -13.92 -20.49 -23.13
CA ILE A 376 -13.53 -19.33 -22.31
C ILE A 376 -12.12 -18.96 -22.76
N ASN A 377 -12.03 -17.90 -23.57
CA ASN A 377 -10.78 -17.24 -23.93
C ASN A 377 -10.11 -16.69 -22.67
N ASN A 378 -9.28 -17.52 -22.06
CA ASN A 378 -8.34 -17.11 -21.02
C ASN A 378 -7.12 -16.49 -21.73
N THR A 379 -7.31 -15.29 -22.28
CA THR A 379 -6.20 -14.49 -22.82
C THR A 379 -5.37 -14.00 -21.63
N ASN A 380 -4.40 -14.81 -21.20
CA ASN A 380 -3.30 -14.35 -20.36
C ASN A 380 -2.48 -13.34 -21.17
N PRO A 381 -2.49 -12.04 -20.83
CA PRO A 381 -1.60 -11.07 -21.44
C PRO A 381 -0.26 -11.16 -20.69
N SER A 382 0.48 -12.24 -20.90
CA SER A 382 1.81 -12.45 -20.30
C SER A 382 2.57 -13.38 -21.22
N SER A 383 3.46 -12.89 -22.08
CA SER A 383 4.89 -12.98 -21.75
C SER A 383 5.79 -12.38 -22.86
N HIS A 384 5.40 -11.29 -23.50
CA HIS A 384 6.32 -10.53 -24.36
C HIS A 384 6.89 -9.32 -23.61
N LEU A 385 7.80 -9.55 -22.67
CA LEU A 385 8.78 -8.52 -22.32
C LEU A 385 9.87 -8.58 -23.40
N PRO A 386 9.94 -7.65 -24.38
CA PRO A 386 10.55 -7.96 -25.66
C PRO A 386 12.08 -7.83 -25.70
N PHE A 387 12.77 -7.43 -24.63
CA PHE A 387 14.22 -7.19 -24.72
C PHE A 387 14.97 -7.61 -23.45
N PRO A 388 16.21 -8.13 -23.57
CA PRO A 388 17.10 -8.28 -22.43
C PRO A 388 17.30 -6.92 -21.79
N LEU A 389 17.09 -6.84 -20.47
CA LEU A 389 17.35 -5.61 -19.72
C LEU A 389 18.85 -5.29 -19.83
N GLN A 390 19.16 -4.06 -20.24
CA GLN A 390 20.53 -3.57 -20.29
C GLN A 390 21.09 -3.49 -18.86
N PRO A 391 22.34 -3.93 -18.62
CA PRO A 391 23.01 -3.73 -17.34
C PRO A 391 22.94 -2.28 -16.88
N VAL A 392 22.44 -2.06 -15.66
CA VAL A 392 22.29 -0.70 -15.11
C VAL A 392 23.53 -0.34 -14.32
N VAL A 393 24.23 0.73 -14.72
CA VAL A 393 25.37 1.24 -13.94
C VAL A 393 24.85 1.92 -12.68
N ILE A 394 25.24 1.41 -11.51
CA ILE A 394 24.79 1.94 -10.22
C ILE A 394 25.88 2.82 -9.63
N PRO A 395 25.54 4.02 -9.12
CA PRO A 395 26.53 4.87 -8.46
C PRO A 395 27.10 4.18 -7.22
N GLN A 396 28.43 4.17 -7.11
CA GLN A 396 29.16 3.61 -5.97
C GLN A 396 29.00 4.47 -4.70
N CYS A 397 27.84 4.44 -4.04
CA CYS A 397 27.61 5.18 -2.80
C CYS A 397 27.86 4.32 -1.56
N ALA A 398 28.16 4.95 -0.42
CA ALA A 398 28.34 4.24 0.84
C ALA A 398 26.97 3.79 1.39
N LEU A 399 26.69 2.49 1.38
CA LEU A 399 25.43 1.89 1.85
C LEU A 399 25.31 1.78 3.38
N ALA A 400 26.20 2.43 4.14
CA ALA A 400 26.09 2.60 5.60
C ALA A 400 25.94 4.08 5.98
N ASN A 401 25.35 4.84 5.07
CA ASN A 401 24.91 6.22 5.25
C ASN A 401 23.39 6.24 5.05
N ALA A 402 22.65 6.74 6.04
CA ALA A 402 21.19 6.62 6.06
C ALA A 402 20.54 7.29 4.84
N GLY A 403 21.10 8.43 4.38
CA GLY A 403 20.60 9.15 3.20
C GLY A 403 20.76 8.34 1.91
N ASN A 404 21.93 7.72 1.72
CA ASN A 404 22.21 6.87 0.57
C ASN A 404 21.31 5.63 0.56
N GLU A 405 21.17 4.95 1.70
CA GLU A 405 20.32 3.77 1.82
C GLU A 405 18.86 4.09 1.50
N ALA A 406 18.32 5.18 2.06
CA ALA A 406 16.93 5.55 1.82
C ALA A 406 16.67 5.83 0.33
N PHE A 407 17.58 6.59 -0.30
CA PHE A 407 17.51 6.90 -1.72
C PHE A 407 17.63 5.66 -2.60
N MET A 408 18.62 4.80 -2.35
CA MET A 408 18.87 3.60 -3.13
C MET A 408 17.80 2.53 -2.93
N THR A 409 17.17 2.46 -1.75
CA THR A 409 16.01 1.58 -1.50
C THR A 409 14.81 2.01 -2.34
N LEU A 410 14.52 3.30 -2.44
CA LEU A 410 13.43 3.80 -3.27
C LEU A 410 13.71 3.58 -4.77
N PHE A 411 14.96 3.80 -5.19
CA PHE A 411 15.42 3.45 -6.53
C PHE A 411 15.27 1.95 -6.82
N ALA A 412 15.66 1.08 -5.89
CA ALA A 412 15.53 -0.36 -6.05
C ALA A 412 14.07 -0.80 -6.19
N LEU A 413 13.15 -0.21 -5.42
CA LEU A 413 11.72 -0.44 -5.60
C LEU A 413 11.27 -0.04 -7.02
N GLN A 414 11.66 1.15 -7.50
CA GLN A 414 11.30 1.61 -8.84
C GLN A 414 11.84 0.68 -9.93
N MET A 415 13.10 0.23 -9.80
CA MET A 415 13.71 -0.75 -10.71
C MET A 415 12.97 -2.10 -10.74
N LEU A 416 12.44 -2.56 -9.60
CA LEU A 416 11.65 -3.80 -9.56
C LEU A 416 10.28 -3.65 -10.22
N LEU A 417 9.71 -2.43 -10.21
CA LEU A 417 8.38 -2.15 -10.74
C LEU A 417 8.39 -1.77 -12.21
N ASP A 418 9.39 -1.00 -12.63
CA ASP A 418 9.53 -0.45 -13.99
C ASP A 418 11.01 -0.48 -14.43
N PRO A 419 11.59 -1.67 -14.67
CA PRO A 419 13.01 -1.80 -14.99
C PRO A 419 13.40 -1.19 -16.35
N VAL A 420 12.44 -0.97 -17.24
CA VAL A 420 12.69 -0.45 -18.60
C VAL A 420 12.77 1.07 -18.60
N SER A 421 11.88 1.72 -17.86
CA SER A 421 11.73 3.18 -17.92
C SER A 421 12.51 3.90 -16.81
N THR A 422 12.97 3.17 -15.80
CA THR A 422 13.73 3.74 -14.68
C THR A 422 15.14 4.13 -15.10
N ARG A 423 15.49 5.40 -14.88
CA ARG A 423 16.85 5.91 -15.12
C ARG A 423 17.74 5.68 -13.89
N PRO A 424 18.98 5.21 -14.05
CA PRO A 424 19.92 5.11 -12.94
C PRO A 424 20.21 6.50 -12.34
N PRO A 425 20.32 6.62 -11.02
CA PRO A 425 20.67 7.88 -10.39
C PRO A 425 22.14 8.23 -10.63
N THR A 426 22.41 9.53 -10.71
CA THR A 426 23.75 10.08 -10.84
C THR A 426 24.24 10.62 -9.49
N LYS A 427 25.53 10.43 -9.19
CA LYS A 427 26.12 11.08 -8.03
C LYS A 427 26.24 12.57 -8.32
N LYS A 428 25.88 13.41 -7.34
CA LYS A 428 26.28 14.82 -7.43
C LYS A 428 27.80 14.88 -7.34
N ALA A 429 28.43 15.43 -8.37
CA ALA A 429 29.84 15.75 -8.30
C ALA A 429 30.00 16.73 -7.13
N LYS A 430 30.79 16.35 -6.12
CA LYS A 430 31.22 17.32 -5.10
C LYS A 430 32.03 18.36 -5.87
N MET A 431 31.45 19.53 -6.10
CA MET A 431 32.23 20.63 -6.65
C MET A 431 33.41 20.81 -5.69
N PRO A 432 34.65 20.73 -6.16
CA PRO A 432 35.80 21.00 -5.31
C PRO A 432 35.55 22.39 -4.73
N VAL A 433 35.33 22.46 -3.41
CA VAL A 433 35.19 23.73 -2.72
C VAL A 433 36.46 24.49 -3.09
N PRO A 434 36.38 25.62 -3.82
CA PRO A 434 37.57 26.37 -4.17
C PRO A 434 38.28 26.65 -2.86
N LEU A 435 39.52 26.14 -2.74
CA LEU A 435 40.38 26.34 -1.59
C LEU A 435 40.36 27.83 -1.29
N SER A 436 39.59 28.22 -0.27
CA SER A 436 39.44 29.60 0.10
C SER A 436 40.84 30.10 0.45
N LEU A 437 41.28 31.15 -0.24
CA LEU A 437 42.55 31.84 -0.04
C LEU A 437 42.77 32.27 1.43
N ALA A 438 41.74 32.19 2.28
CA ALA A 438 41.79 32.48 3.70
C ALA A 438 42.79 31.62 4.50
N ASN A 439 43.27 30.48 3.96
CA ASN A 439 44.26 29.64 4.65
C ASN A 439 45.72 29.80 4.18
N LEU A 440 46.01 30.74 3.26
CA LEU A 440 47.39 31.06 2.85
C LEU A 440 48.12 32.02 3.80
N ASN A 441 47.43 32.59 4.80
CA ASN A 441 48.07 33.45 5.82
C ASN A 441 48.72 32.69 6.98
N ALA A 442 48.66 31.35 7.02
CA ALA A 442 49.27 30.55 8.08
C ALA A 442 50.70 30.06 7.77
N MET A 443 51.30 30.43 6.62
CA MET A 443 52.68 30.04 6.26
C MET A 443 53.69 31.19 6.29
N ASN A 444 53.39 32.31 6.97
CA ASN A 444 54.35 33.41 7.12
C ASN A 444 54.80 33.58 8.58
N GLY A 445 55.72 32.72 9.01
CA GLY A 445 56.47 32.84 10.27
C GLY A 445 57.42 31.64 10.41
N GLY A 446 58.73 31.77 10.55
CA GLY A 446 59.58 32.95 10.69
C GLY A 446 61.05 32.56 10.50
N ILE A 447 61.87 33.58 10.30
CA ILE A 447 63.33 33.52 10.19
C ILE A 447 63.93 33.37 11.60
N PRO A 448 64.97 32.54 11.82
CA PRO A 448 65.59 32.39 13.13
C PRO A 448 66.60 33.52 13.37
N MET A 449 66.44 34.26 14.48
CA MET A 449 67.46 35.17 15.01
C MET A 449 68.14 34.52 16.22
N MET A 450 69.46 34.39 16.15
CA MET A 450 70.36 34.16 17.28
C MET A 450 70.33 35.35 18.25
N GLY A 451 70.53 35.10 19.56
CA GLY A 451 70.89 36.18 20.48
C GLY A 451 70.72 35.89 21.98
N ALA A 452 71.74 35.22 22.53
CA ALA A 452 72.38 35.42 23.84
C ALA A 452 71.61 36.02 25.06
N MET A 453 71.71 35.27 26.17
CA MET A 453 72.19 35.69 27.50
C MET A 453 71.25 36.24 28.60
N VAL A 454 71.26 35.47 29.71
CA VAL A 454 71.59 35.87 31.11
C VAL A 454 70.45 36.21 32.10
N SER A 455 70.35 35.34 33.12
CA SER A 455 70.36 35.63 34.57
C SER A 455 69.16 35.20 35.41
N SER A 456 69.47 34.40 36.46
CA SER A 456 68.96 34.44 37.87
C SER A 456 67.45 34.47 38.10
N GLY A 457 66.82 33.62 38.92
CA GLY A 457 67.29 32.79 40.01
C GLY A 457 66.19 32.76 41.11
N MET A 458 66.16 31.66 41.86
CA MET A 458 65.56 31.51 43.20
C MET A 458 64.05 31.14 43.36
N PRO A 459 63.65 30.52 44.50
CA PRO A 459 63.33 29.09 44.52
C PRO A 459 62.03 28.70 45.27
N GLY A 460 61.60 27.44 45.06
CA GLY A 460 61.10 26.51 46.07
C GLY A 460 59.84 26.84 46.89
N MET A 461 58.81 25.99 46.77
CA MET A 461 58.00 25.48 47.89
C MET A 461 57.06 24.34 47.44
N PRO A 462 56.59 23.47 48.36
CA PRO A 462 56.63 22.01 48.19
C PRO A 462 55.28 21.32 47.90
N GLN A 463 55.42 20.03 47.58
CA GLN A 463 54.39 18.99 47.53
C GLN A 463 53.43 19.01 48.73
N MET A 464 52.15 18.75 48.45
CA MET A 464 51.27 18.09 49.42
C MET A 464 50.68 16.82 48.81
N SER A 465 51.17 15.69 49.31
CA SER A 465 50.53 14.39 49.28
C SER A 465 49.45 14.34 50.35
N MET A 466 48.25 13.87 50.02
CA MET A 466 47.29 13.39 51.01
C MET A 466 46.77 12.02 50.57
N SER A 467 47.38 10.99 51.17
CA SER A 467 46.85 9.64 51.28
C SER A 467 46.01 9.60 52.56
N MET A 468 44.74 9.23 52.44
CA MET A 468 43.91 8.82 53.59
C MET A 468 43.36 7.43 53.27
N TYR A 469 44.01 6.44 53.86
CA TYR A 469 43.44 5.14 54.14
C TYR A 469 42.23 5.34 55.07
N HIS A 470 41.04 4.87 54.67
CA HIS A 470 40.06 4.38 55.62
C HIS A 470 39.49 3.03 55.17
N ARG A 471 39.64 2.11 56.11
CA ARG A 471 39.40 0.68 56.14
C ARG A 471 37.94 0.46 56.53
N MET A 472 37.14 -0.15 55.66
CA MET A 472 35.85 -0.76 56.04
C MET A 472 35.79 -2.14 55.39
N GLY A 473 35.71 -3.16 56.23
CA GLY A 473 35.81 -4.56 55.86
C GLY A 473 34.54 -5.13 55.19
N PRO A 474 34.64 -6.35 54.64
CA PRO A 474 33.53 -7.03 53.99
C PRO A 474 32.61 -7.73 55.02
N PRO A 475 31.29 -7.76 54.82
CA PRO A 475 30.44 -8.71 55.54
C PRO A 475 30.51 -10.10 54.89
N ASN A 476 30.73 -11.10 55.76
CA ASN A 476 30.74 -12.53 55.44
C ASN A 476 29.40 -13.04 54.86
N PRO A 477 29.45 -14.12 54.07
CA PRO A 477 28.26 -14.84 53.59
C PRO A 477 27.73 -15.82 54.65
N MET A 478 26.40 -15.90 54.81
CA MET A 478 25.73 -16.96 55.55
C MET A 478 25.22 -18.05 54.58
N PRO A 479 25.42 -19.34 54.89
CA PRO A 479 24.89 -20.47 54.13
C PRO A 479 23.61 -21.03 54.79
N MET A 480 22.59 -21.37 54.00
CA MET A 480 21.51 -22.31 54.38
C MET A 480 20.91 -22.83 53.06
N SER A 481 21.23 -24.06 52.62
CA SER A 481 20.53 -25.31 52.96
C SER A 481 19.07 -25.39 52.44
N GLY A 482 18.93 -25.90 51.22
CA GLY A 482 18.23 -27.15 50.90
C GLY A 482 16.72 -27.35 51.15
N ILE A 483 16.20 -28.24 50.31
CA ILE A 483 15.03 -29.14 50.41
C ILE A 483 13.62 -28.55 50.08
N PRO A 484 12.64 -29.38 49.61
CA PRO A 484 12.19 -29.32 48.21
C PRO A 484 10.65 -29.36 48.05
N GLY A 485 10.17 -29.26 46.81
CA GLY A 485 9.03 -30.06 46.37
C GLY A 485 7.69 -29.37 46.10
N MET A 486 7.07 -29.88 45.02
CA MET A 486 5.64 -29.98 44.71
C MET A 486 4.94 -28.87 43.90
N PRO A 487 3.92 -29.25 43.09
CA PRO A 487 3.62 -28.69 41.77
C PRO A 487 2.21 -28.02 41.73
N PRO A 488 1.42 -28.16 40.65
CA PRO A 488 1.22 -27.25 39.51
C PRO A 488 -0.13 -26.50 39.56
N ILE A 489 -0.29 -25.33 38.92
CA ILE A 489 -1.64 -24.78 38.65
C ILE A 489 -1.72 -24.10 37.28
N VAL A 490 -2.61 -24.65 36.45
CA VAL A 490 -3.25 -24.05 35.29
C VAL A 490 -4.50 -23.28 35.77
N GLY A 491 -4.69 -22.05 35.30
CA GLY A 491 -5.93 -21.26 35.42
C GLY A 491 -5.69 -19.88 34.79
N VAL A 492 -6.31 -19.47 33.69
CA VAL A 492 -7.74 -19.20 33.42
C VAL A 492 -8.32 -18.12 34.33
N ASN A 493 -8.81 -17.06 33.68
CA ASN A 493 -9.53 -15.85 34.14
C ASN A 493 -8.66 -14.82 34.87
N GLY A 494 -8.67 -13.53 34.54
CA GLY A 494 -9.70 -12.71 33.91
C GLY A 494 -9.99 -11.57 34.87
N LEU A 495 -9.75 -10.31 34.49
CA LEU A 495 -10.23 -9.15 35.22
C LEU A 495 -10.25 -7.93 34.29
N MET A 496 -11.47 -7.52 33.96
CA MET A 496 -11.81 -6.25 33.33
C MET A 496 -11.41 -5.10 34.26
N GLY A 497 -10.66 -4.13 33.71
CA GLY A 497 -10.49 -2.81 34.32
C GLY A 497 -11.50 -1.81 33.73
N PRO A 498 -12.07 -0.90 34.52
CA PRO A 498 -13.11 0.02 34.08
C PRO A 498 -12.53 1.21 33.30
N MET A 499 -13.25 1.61 32.24
CA MET A 499 -13.07 2.88 31.53
C MET A 499 -13.61 4.04 32.39
N PRO A 500 -12.89 5.15 32.57
CA PRO A 500 -13.48 6.38 33.07
C PRO A 500 -14.05 7.24 31.93
N SER A 501 -15.24 7.76 32.22
CA SER A 501 -16.06 8.68 31.46
C SER A 501 -15.49 10.11 31.41
N SER A 502 -15.91 10.78 30.35
CA SER A 502 -15.84 12.21 30.03
C SER A 502 -15.85 13.21 31.20
N MET A 503 -15.03 14.25 31.08
CA MET A 503 -15.36 15.58 31.62
C MET A 503 -15.24 16.66 30.52
N ASN A 504 -16.37 17.31 30.28
CA ASN A 504 -16.49 18.63 29.69
C ASN A 504 -15.80 19.67 30.58
N THR A 505 -15.12 20.64 29.98
CA THR A 505 -14.91 21.96 30.58
C THR A 505 -15.03 23.06 29.53
N THR A 506 -15.95 23.98 29.83
CA THR A 506 -16.26 25.23 29.17
C THR A 506 -15.37 26.37 29.69
N GLY A 507 -15.20 27.40 28.87
CA GLY A 507 -14.65 28.72 29.22
C GLY A 507 -13.24 28.94 28.67
N SER A 508 -12.83 30.10 28.16
CA SER A 508 -13.43 31.44 28.03
C SER A 508 -12.57 32.20 27.01
N ASN A 509 -13.20 33.13 26.30
CA ASN A 509 -12.55 34.19 25.51
C ASN A 509 -11.50 34.96 26.33
N ASN A 510 -10.38 35.32 25.69
CA ASN A 510 -9.79 36.65 25.90
C ASN A 510 -8.94 37.10 24.70
N SER A 511 -9.32 38.23 24.12
CA SER A 511 -8.61 38.97 23.08
C SER A 511 -7.55 39.88 23.71
N GLY A 512 -6.29 39.73 23.29
CA GLY A 512 -5.19 40.59 23.70
C GLY A 512 -4.27 40.90 22.52
N ARG A 513 -4.28 42.16 22.11
CA ARG A 513 -3.59 42.76 20.98
C ARG A 513 -2.24 43.28 21.47
N GLU A 514 -1.11 42.74 21.00
CA GLU A 514 0.20 43.33 21.27
C GLU A 514 1.23 43.17 20.15
N ARG A 515 2.24 44.04 20.23
CA ARG A 515 2.97 44.69 19.14
C ARG A 515 3.96 43.81 18.37
N ARG A 516 4.10 44.18 17.09
CA ARG A 516 5.17 43.79 16.16
C ARG A 516 6.55 44.11 16.74
N GLN A 517 7.40 43.09 16.84
CA GLN A 517 8.84 43.21 16.73
C GLN A 517 9.34 42.16 15.74
N SER A 518 10.06 42.62 14.73
CA SER A 518 10.64 41.84 13.65
C SER A 518 11.94 41.17 14.10
N SER A 519 11.94 39.85 14.15
CA SER A 519 13.15 39.04 14.26
C SER A 519 13.18 38.03 13.11
N PHE A 520 14.24 38.06 12.32
CA PHE A 520 14.52 37.18 11.19
C PHE A 520 14.41 35.69 11.60
N SER A 521 13.57 34.94 10.89
CA SER A 521 13.35 33.50 11.07
C SER A 521 14.10 32.72 9.97
N PRO A 522 14.86 31.66 10.30
CA PRO A 522 15.65 30.87 9.35
C PRO A 522 14.84 29.80 8.59
N TYR A 523 13.52 29.88 8.58
CA TYR A 523 12.65 28.99 7.81
C TYR A 523 12.12 29.73 6.57
N ASP A 524 12.95 29.82 5.55
CA ASP A 524 12.53 30.31 4.23
C ASP A 524 12.19 29.14 3.31
N LEU A 525 10.90 28.79 3.28
CA LEU A 525 10.30 27.84 2.31
C LEU A 525 9.87 28.56 1.01
N SER A 526 10.20 29.85 0.81
CA SER A 526 9.79 30.61 -0.36
C SER A 526 10.53 30.19 -1.64
N GLY A 527 11.70 29.58 -1.52
CA GLY A 527 12.48 29.09 -2.67
C GLY A 527 11.78 28.00 -3.49
N GLU A 528 10.80 27.29 -2.93
CA GLU A 528 10.13 26.16 -3.60
C GLU A 528 8.72 26.51 -4.11
N PHE A 529 8.19 27.70 -3.77
CA PHE A 529 6.97 28.26 -4.37
C PHE A 529 7.25 29.23 -5.53
N GLY A 530 8.51 29.63 -5.73
CA GLY A 530 8.93 30.64 -6.72
C GLY A 530 9.05 30.19 -8.17
N GLU A 531 9.06 28.89 -8.46
CA GLU A 531 9.14 28.38 -9.85
C GLU A 531 7.77 28.15 -10.52
N MET A 532 6.66 28.53 -9.87
CA MET A 532 5.33 28.54 -10.49
C MET A 532 5.04 29.86 -11.22
N GLN A 533 5.83 30.19 -12.25
CA GLN A 533 5.33 31.05 -13.32
C GLN A 533 4.55 30.18 -14.31
N LEU A 534 3.23 30.11 -14.13
CA LEU A 534 2.29 29.63 -15.13
C LEU A 534 2.38 30.53 -16.37
N SER A 535 3.19 30.15 -17.36
CA SER A 535 3.12 30.74 -18.69
C SER A 535 1.85 30.23 -19.38
N VAL A 536 0.72 30.89 -19.14
CA VAL A 536 -0.51 30.67 -19.91
C VAL A 536 -0.31 31.31 -21.30
N LYS A 537 0.42 30.63 -22.19
CA LYS A 537 0.37 30.90 -23.63
C LYS A 537 -0.82 30.14 -24.21
N ARG A 538 -1.91 30.88 -24.38
CA ARG A 538 -3.14 30.47 -25.05
C ARG A 538 -2.86 30.20 -26.53
N ALA A 539 -2.57 28.95 -26.88
CA ALA A 539 -2.52 28.52 -28.28
C ALA A 539 -3.96 28.43 -28.81
N ARG A 540 -4.32 29.33 -29.73
CA ARG A 540 -5.52 29.25 -30.56
C ARG A 540 -5.34 28.08 -31.53
N SER A 541 -6.18 27.06 -31.42
CA SER A 541 -6.30 25.99 -32.40
C SER A 541 -7.04 26.52 -33.63
N SER A 542 -6.33 26.58 -34.76
CA SER A 542 -6.87 26.72 -36.10
C SER A 542 -7.43 25.37 -36.56
N ALA A 543 -8.73 25.31 -36.83
CA ALA A 543 -9.38 24.18 -37.49
C ALA A 543 -9.02 24.16 -38.99
N PRO A 544 -8.95 22.97 -39.63
CA PRO A 544 -8.64 22.86 -41.05
C PRO A 544 -9.88 23.13 -41.91
N VAL A 545 -9.67 23.94 -42.94
CA VAL A 545 -10.59 24.28 -44.03
C VAL A 545 -10.71 23.09 -44.99
N LEU A 546 -11.95 22.69 -45.30
CA LEU A 546 -12.28 21.88 -46.49
C LEU A 546 -12.79 22.81 -47.61
N PRO A 547 -12.49 22.54 -48.90
CA PRO A 547 -12.87 23.42 -49.99
C PRO A 547 -14.29 23.12 -50.52
N GLY A 548 -15.10 24.19 -50.54
CA GLY A 548 -15.92 24.69 -51.65
C GLY A 548 -16.76 23.77 -52.55
N GLY A 549 -18.05 24.13 -52.69
CA GLY A 549 -18.87 23.85 -53.87
C GLY A 549 -20.37 24.07 -53.68
N GLU A 550 -20.86 25.25 -54.10
CA GLU A 550 -22.20 25.64 -54.67
C GLU A 550 -23.49 25.18 -53.94
N GLY A 551 -24.54 25.96 -53.67
CA GLY A 551 -25.06 27.24 -54.17
C GLY A 551 -26.61 27.18 -54.11
N PHE A 552 -27.28 28.34 -53.97
CA PHE A 552 -28.73 28.64 -54.06
C PHE A 552 -29.56 28.95 -52.79
N ASP A 553 -29.71 30.27 -52.61
CA ASP A 553 -30.92 31.10 -52.44
C ASP A 553 -31.94 30.91 -51.31
N SER A 554 -32.09 32.01 -50.54
CA SER A 554 -33.21 32.36 -49.67
C SER A 554 -34.37 32.99 -50.48
N PRO A 555 -35.57 33.22 -49.90
CA PRO A 555 -35.77 34.46 -49.12
C PRO A 555 -36.76 34.37 -47.94
N SER A 556 -36.63 35.37 -47.07
CA SER A 556 -37.45 35.71 -45.90
C SER A 556 -38.64 36.63 -46.23
N SER A 557 -39.76 36.48 -45.53
CA SER A 557 -40.72 37.52 -45.08
C SER A 557 -41.81 36.81 -44.24
N GLY A 558 -42.51 37.37 -43.25
CA GLY A 558 -42.60 38.72 -42.69
C GLY A 558 -43.47 38.68 -41.41
N GLN A 559 -43.40 39.75 -40.62
CA GLN A 559 -44.29 40.09 -39.49
C GLN A 559 -45.69 40.49 -39.99
N ASP A 560 -46.77 40.28 -39.20
CA ASP A 560 -47.47 41.33 -38.42
C ASP A 560 -48.88 40.91 -37.90
N ARG A 561 -49.19 41.42 -36.68
CA ARG A 561 -50.48 41.96 -36.14
C ARG A 561 -51.68 41.11 -35.64
N GLY A 562 -52.19 41.59 -34.49
CA GLY A 562 -53.59 41.61 -34.02
C GLY A 562 -53.87 40.61 -32.89
N GLY A 563 -54.18 40.94 -31.63
CA GLY A 563 -54.72 42.16 -31.01
C GLY A 563 -56.24 42.06 -30.89
N ASP A 564 -56.76 41.70 -29.70
CA ASP A 564 -58.13 42.05 -29.25
C ASP A 564 -58.33 41.86 -27.73
N GLU A 565 -59.21 42.72 -27.20
CA GLU A 565 -59.41 43.16 -25.81
C GLU A 565 -60.32 42.26 -24.93
N TYR A 566 -60.09 42.36 -23.60
CA TYR A 566 -60.97 42.38 -22.40
C TYR A 566 -62.48 42.00 -22.47
N PRO A 567 -63.16 41.58 -21.34
CA PRO A 567 -62.98 42.13 -19.98
C PRO A 567 -63.13 41.18 -18.77
N ALA A 568 -62.81 41.75 -17.60
CA ALA A 568 -62.92 41.17 -16.27
C ALA A 568 -64.24 41.55 -15.57
N VAL A 569 -64.88 40.62 -14.84
CA VAL A 569 -65.72 40.82 -13.62
C VAL A 569 -65.87 39.47 -12.89
N GLY A 570 -65.81 39.46 -11.54
CA GLY A 570 -66.46 38.40 -10.74
C GLY A 570 -65.72 37.94 -9.47
N LYS A 571 -66.07 38.52 -8.31
CA LYS A 571 -65.70 38.04 -6.95
C LYS A 571 -66.64 36.92 -6.49
N ASN A 572 -66.14 35.93 -5.74
CA ASN A 572 -66.67 35.35 -4.48
C ASN A 572 -65.86 34.08 -4.11
N GLN A 573 -65.22 34.02 -2.92
CA GLN A 573 -65.62 33.22 -1.74
C GLN A 573 -65.92 31.73 -2.08
N THR A 574 -65.23 30.70 -1.58
CA THR A 574 -64.92 30.32 -0.19
C THR A 574 -64.03 29.05 -0.14
N VAL A 575 -63.17 28.94 0.89
CA VAL A 575 -62.74 27.73 1.64
C VAL A 575 -62.05 26.56 0.88
N SER A 576 -60.75 26.35 1.13
CA SER A 576 -60.21 25.19 1.90
C SER A 576 -58.71 24.93 1.62
N THR A 577 -57.90 25.02 2.69
CA THR A 577 -56.73 24.19 3.04
C THR A 577 -55.82 23.62 1.93
N ALA A 578 -54.56 24.10 1.85
CA ALA A 578 -53.34 23.33 2.16
C ALA A 578 -52.07 24.05 1.70
N ARG A 579 -51.05 24.05 2.57
CA ARG A 579 -49.70 24.57 2.32
C ARG A 579 -48.92 23.69 1.34
N PRO A 580 -47.96 24.25 0.59
CA PRO A 580 -47.05 23.51 -0.27
C PRO A 580 -45.92 22.86 0.55
N SER A 581 -45.66 21.58 0.32
CA SER A 581 -44.50 20.86 0.85
C SER A 581 -43.27 21.11 -0.03
N PHE A 582 -42.18 21.48 0.64
CA PHE A 582 -40.82 21.53 0.11
C PHE A 582 -40.40 20.16 -0.42
N LEU A 583 -40.00 20.11 -1.69
CA LEU A 583 -39.26 18.96 -2.25
C LEU A 583 -37.76 19.21 -2.06
N SER A 584 -37.06 18.20 -1.54
CA SER A 584 -35.63 18.24 -1.29
C SER A 584 -34.84 18.07 -2.59
N VAL A 585 -33.64 18.69 -2.60
CA VAL A 585 -32.62 18.67 -3.66
C VAL A 585 -32.15 17.24 -4.04
N GLU A 586 -32.56 16.22 -3.29
CA GLU A 586 -32.12 14.84 -3.46
C GLU A 586 -32.98 14.04 -4.46
N GLN A 587 -34.20 14.51 -4.80
CA GLN A 587 -35.03 13.89 -5.85
C GLN A 587 -34.69 14.36 -7.28
N GLN A 588 -33.92 15.44 -7.45
CA GLN A 588 -33.40 15.85 -8.76
C GLN A 588 -32.13 15.10 -9.19
N ARG A 589 -31.50 14.33 -8.29
CA ARG A 589 -30.28 13.54 -8.60
C ARG A 589 -30.56 12.14 -9.16
N LEU A 590 -31.78 11.62 -9.01
CA LEU A 590 -32.17 10.28 -9.47
C LEU A 590 -32.75 10.22 -10.90
N ARG A 591 -32.93 11.37 -11.57
CA ARG A 591 -33.36 11.43 -12.99
C ARG A 591 -32.22 11.55 -14.01
N ARG A 592 -30.96 11.58 -13.58
CA ARG A 592 -29.78 11.67 -14.50
C ARG A 592 -29.05 10.34 -14.73
N HIS A 593 -29.54 9.22 -14.19
CA HIS A 593 -28.89 7.92 -14.34
C HIS A 593 -29.69 6.89 -15.17
N SER A 594 -30.82 7.28 -15.78
CA SER A 594 -31.64 6.39 -16.62
C SER A 594 -31.33 6.43 -18.12
N ASP A 595 -30.49 7.38 -18.60
CA ASP A 595 -30.32 7.61 -20.05
C ASP A 595 -29.00 7.06 -20.65
N TYR A 596 -28.31 6.16 -19.95
CA TYR A 596 -27.08 5.52 -20.45
C TYR A 596 -27.15 3.99 -20.58
N ALA A 597 -28.35 3.41 -20.56
CA ALA A 597 -28.58 1.99 -20.81
C ALA A 597 -29.58 1.80 -21.95
N LEU A 598 -29.24 2.31 -23.14
CA LEU A 598 -29.78 1.91 -24.45
C LEU A 598 -29.04 2.69 -25.55
N ARG A 599 -27.80 2.26 -25.84
CA ARG A 599 -27.10 2.42 -27.12
C ARG A 599 -25.98 1.40 -27.21
#